data_AF-A0A496W4Q6-F1
#
_entry.id   AF-A0A496W4Q6-F1
#
_cell.length_a   1.000
_cell.length_b   1.000
_cell.length_c   1.000
_cell.angle_alpha   90.00
_cell.angle_beta   90.00
_cell.angle_gamma   90.00
#
_symmetry.space_group_name_H-M   'P 1'
#
loop_
_entity.id
_entity.type
_entity.pdbx_description
1 polymer ?
#
loop_
_entity_poly.entity_id
_entity_poly.type
_entity_poly.pdbx_seq_one_letter_code
_entity_poly.pdbx_strand_id
1 'polypeptide(L)'
;MEQVEPVLQPQAAEFALESNPHSLAAMVLLFTFIGYGLLDFLINQETYAQRALYEIYLGGGVVIAIVVMLWLLAAKLPKLESIMIGCFVGCAVGAALYPGLLRINQLTDTTCLQTYQYVLQKDYALKPLKDETLPTLFFKSDLDSWSHFELKSIHDIQLRKGGLAFYQINMAPIYADMRQYFKNARNS
;
A
#
# COMPACT_ATOMS: atom_id res chain seq x y z
N MET A 1 -4.33 21.13 -65.37
CA MET A 1 -5.06 20.42 -64.30
C MET A 1 -4.07 19.48 -63.66
N GLU A 2 -3.47 19.93 -62.57
CA GLU A 2 -2.41 19.20 -61.86
C GLU A 2 -3.09 18.17 -60.96
N GLN A 3 -2.86 16.88 -61.22
CA GLN A 3 -3.32 15.81 -60.34
C GLN A 3 -2.46 15.84 -59.08
N VAL A 4 -3.05 16.32 -57.99
CA VAL A 4 -2.45 16.24 -56.65
C VAL A 4 -2.55 14.78 -56.22
N GLU A 5 -1.43 14.05 -56.27
CA GLU A 5 -1.34 12.72 -55.68
C GLU A 5 -1.64 12.80 -54.17
N PRO A 6 -2.50 11.92 -53.64
CA PRO A 6 -2.71 11.85 -52.20
C PRO A 6 -1.42 11.38 -51.54
N VAL A 7 -0.83 12.23 -50.70
CA VAL A 7 0.25 11.87 -49.80
C VAL A 7 -0.25 10.74 -48.92
N LEU A 8 0.17 9.52 -49.23
CA LEU A 8 0.01 8.35 -48.36
C LEU A 8 0.69 8.67 -47.04
N GLN A 9 -0.09 9.10 -46.06
CA GLN A 9 0.37 9.14 -44.68
C GLN A 9 0.83 7.72 -44.35
N PRO A 10 2.04 7.53 -43.78
CA PRO A 10 2.45 6.22 -43.31
C PRO A 10 1.44 5.84 -42.22
N GLN A 11 0.52 4.94 -42.59
CA GLN A 11 -0.45 4.35 -41.70
C GLN A 11 0.37 3.70 -40.60
N ALA A 12 0.40 4.33 -39.42
CA ALA A 12 1.06 3.78 -38.26
C ALA A 12 0.49 2.38 -38.09
N ALA A 13 1.33 1.36 -38.34
CA ALA A 13 0.92 -0.03 -38.26
C ALA A 13 0.19 -0.19 -36.92
N GLU A 14 -1.08 -0.57 -37.00
CA GLU A 14 -2.01 -0.62 -35.89
C GLU A 14 -1.47 -1.65 -34.88
N PHE A 15 -0.65 -1.19 -33.94
CA PHE A 15 -0.03 -2.07 -32.95
C PHE A 15 -1.10 -2.48 -31.94
N ALA A 16 -1.61 -3.70 -32.09
CA ALA A 16 -2.55 -4.27 -31.15
C ALA A 16 -1.79 -4.81 -29.92
N LEU A 17 -1.92 -4.15 -28.78
CA LEU A 17 -1.27 -4.50 -27.50
C LEU A 17 -1.45 -5.97 -27.11
N GLU A 18 -2.58 -6.58 -27.47
CA GLU A 18 -2.94 -7.97 -27.18
C GLU A 18 -2.15 -9.02 -27.97
N SER A 19 -1.51 -8.62 -29.08
CA SER A 19 -0.83 -9.55 -29.99
C SER A 19 0.67 -9.73 -29.69
N ASN A 20 1.25 -8.92 -28.79
CA ASN A 20 2.64 -9.06 -28.37
C ASN A 20 2.73 -9.79 -26.99
N PRO A 21 3.52 -10.87 -26.88
CA PRO A 21 3.61 -11.65 -25.64
C PRO A 21 4.21 -10.86 -24.47
N HIS A 22 5.07 -9.87 -24.72
CA HIS A 22 5.70 -9.07 -23.68
C HIS A 22 4.74 -8.04 -23.07
N SER A 23 3.91 -7.38 -23.88
CA SER A 23 2.85 -6.51 -23.36
C SER A 23 1.82 -7.31 -22.58
N LEU A 24 1.42 -8.49 -23.07
CA LEU A 24 0.53 -9.37 -22.34
C LEU A 24 1.11 -9.76 -20.98
N ALA A 25 2.38 -10.16 -20.93
CA ALA A 25 3.06 -10.50 -19.68
C ALA A 25 3.14 -9.29 -18.72
N ALA A 26 3.42 -8.08 -19.22
CA ALA A 26 3.39 -6.86 -18.40
C ALA A 26 1.99 -6.56 -17.85
N MET A 27 0.95 -6.78 -18.64
CA MET A 27 -0.45 -6.62 -18.21
C MET A 27 -0.85 -7.65 -17.16
N VAL A 28 -0.44 -8.91 -17.31
CA VAL A 28 -0.63 -9.93 -16.27
C VAL A 28 0.04 -9.50 -14.97
N LEU A 29 1.29 -9.04 -15.04
CA LEU A 29 2.04 -8.56 -13.88
C LEU A 29 1.33 -7.38 -13.19
N LEU A 30 0.85 -6.42 -13.98
CA LEU A 30 0.07 -5.28 -13.50
C LEU A 30 -1.14 -5.73 -12.68
N PHE A 31 -1.98 -6.59 -13.26
CA PHE A 31 -3.19 -7.07 -12.59
C PHE A 31 -2.89 -7.97 -11.39
N THR A 32 -1.79 -8.74 -11.42
CA THR A 32 -1.34 -9.50 -10.26
C THR A 32 -1.03 -8.59 -9.07
N PHE A 33 -0.28 -7.50 -9.28
CA PHE A 33 0.05 -6.58 -8.18
C PHE A 33 -1.15 -5.78 -7.66
N ILE A 34 -2.02 -5.34 -8.56
CA ILE A 34 -3.29 -4.70 -8.16
C ILE A 34 -4.15 -5.67 -7.36
N GLY A 35 -4.34 -6.89 -7.88
CA GLY A 35 -5.12 -7.94 -7.22
C GLY A 35 -4.55 -8.29 -5.85
N TYR A 36 -3.22 -8.45 -5.74
CA TYR A 36 -2.53 -8.68 -4.48
C TYR A 36 -2.78 -7.56 -3.47
N GLY A 37 -2.60 -6.30 -3.87
CA GLY A 37 -2.82 -5.15 -2.98
C GLY A 37 -4.26 -5.06 -2.48
N LEU A 38 -5.24 -5.30 -3.36
CA LEU A 38 -6.66 -5.31 -3.00
C LEU A 38 -7.02 -6.46 -2.06
N LEU A 39 -6.53 -7.68 -2.34
CA LEU A 39 -6.77 -8.83 -1.48
C LEU A 39 -6.14 -8.63 -0.10
N ASP A 40 -4.93 -8.10 -0.03
CA ASP A 40 -4.28 -7.80 1.26
C ASP A 40 -5.10 -6.79 2.08
N PHE A 41 -5.54 -5.72 1.42
CA PHE A 41 -6.37 -4.68 2.03
C PHE A 41 -7.70 -5.20 2.57
N LEU A 42 -8.33 -6.17 1.88
CA LEU A 42 -9.61 -6.75 2.30
C LEU A 42 -9.47 -7.77 3.42
N ILE A 43 -8.38 -8.54 3.45
CA ILE A 43 -8.23 -9.69 4.35
C ILE A 43 -7.51 -9.27 5.63
N ASN A 44 -6.49 -8.42 5.56
CA ASN A 44 -5.61 -8.14 6.67
C ASN A 44 -5.98 -6.84 7.38
N GLN A 45 -5.95 -6.87 8.72
CA GLN A 45 -6.24 -5.71 9.57
C GLN A 45 -4.99 -5.18 10.28
N GLU A 46 -3.81 -5.71 9.92
CA GLU A 46 -2.53 -5.23 10.42
C GLU A 46 -1.96 -4.14 9.50
N THR A 47 -1.58 -3.00 10.08
CA THR A 47 -1.01 -1.86 9.37
C THR A 47 0.24 -1.32 10.08
N TYR A 48 0.89 -0.31 9.52
CA TYR A 48 2.03 0.35 10.15
C TYR A 48 1.62 1.08 11.42
N ALA A 49 2.33 0.84 12.53
CA ALA A 49 2.12 1.57 13.78
C ALA A 49 2.65 3.02 13.72
N GLN A 50 3.55 3.30 12.77
CA GLN A 50 4.18 4.60 12.55
C GLN A 50 4.09 4.98 11.07
N ARG A 51 4.75 6.08 10.69
CA ARG A 51 4.88 6.50 9.29
C ARG A 51 5.44 5.34 8.45
N ALA A 52 4.72 5.00 7.39
CA ALA A 52 5.14 4.00 6.42
C ALA A 52 6.37 4.46 5.63
N LEU A 53 7.11 3.52 5.03
CA LEU A 53 8.36 3.76 4.32
C LEU A 53 8.09 4.19 2.87
N TYR A 54 7.42 5.33 2.68
CA TYR A 54 6.97 5.82 1.37
C TYR A 54 8.09 5.97 0.35
N GLU A 55 9.30 6.28 0.82
CA GLU A 55 10.50 6.41 0.00
C GLU A 55 10.86 5.08 -0.67
N ILE A 56 10.66 3.94 0.00
CA ILE A 56 10.90 2.60 -0.55
C ILE A 56 9.84 2.24 -1.59
N TYR A 57 8.58 2.60 -1.36
CA TYR A 57 7.49 2.33 -2.30
C TYR A 57 7.67 3.09 -3.60
N LEU A 58 7.98 4.40 -3.49
CA LEU A 58 8.25 5.26 -4.64
C LEU A 58 9.51 4.83 -5.37
N GLY A 59 10.62 4.61 -4.64
CA GLY A 59 11.87 4.17 -5.22
C GLY A 59 11.74 2.81 -5.93
N GLY A 60 11.12 1.83 -5.27
CA GLY A 60 10.86 0.52 -5.84
C GLY A 60 9.97 0.57 -7.08
N GLY A 61 8.89 1.37 -7.04
CA GLY A 61 8.01 1.58 -8.18
C GLY A 61 8.74 2.21 -9.38
N VAL A 62 9.57 3.22 -9.15
CA VAL A 62 10.38 3.87 -10.21
C VAL A 62 11.39 2.89 -10.82
N VAL A 63 12.09 2.13 -9.98
CA VAL A 63 13.06 1.12 -10.46
C VAL A 63 12.35 0.11 -11.35
N ILE A 64 11.20 -0.42 -10.92
CA ILE A 64 10.44 -1.40 -11.71
C ILE A 64 9.89 -0.77 -12.99
N ALA A 65 9.41 0.47 -12.95
CA ALA A 65 8.95 1.17 -14.15
C ALA A 65 10.05 1.24 -15.21
N ILE A 66 11.27 1.61 -14.81
CA ILE A 66 12.43 1.70 -15.71
C ILE A 66 12.78 0.31 -16.25
N VAL A 67 12.84 -0.71 -15.39
CA VAL A 67 13.16 -2.09 -15.79
C VAL A 67 12.16 -2.62 -16.82
N VAL A 68 10.86 -2.47 -16.55
CA VAL A 68 9.79 -2.92 -17.45
C VAL A 68 9.83 -2.13 -18.76
N MET A 69 9.99 -0.81 -18.70
CA MET A 69 10.11 0.03 -19.90
C MET A 69 11.29 -0.42 -20.77
N LEU A 70 12.49 -0.60 -20.20
CA LEU A 70 13.68 -1.04 -20.94
C LEU A 70 13.49 -2.44 -21.53
N TRP A 71 12.83 -3.34 -20.79
CA TRP A 71 12.50 -4.68 -21.26
C TRP A 71 11.53 -4.67 -22.46
N LEU A 72 10.49 -3.83 -22.42
CA LEU A 72 9.54 -3.66 -23.54
C LEU A 72 10.17 -2.99 -24.76
N LEU A 73 11.03 -2.00 -24.55
CA LEU A 73 11.81 -1.37 -25.63
C LEU A 73 12.75 -2.37 -26.31
N ALA A 74 13.40 -3.25 -25.53
CA ALA A 74 14.23 -4.32 -26.08
C ALA A 74 13.40 -5.33 -26.90
N ALA A 75 12.14 -5.53 -26.55
CA ALA A 75 11.16 -6.32 -27.31
C ALA A 75 10.56 -5.59 -28.53
N LYS A 76 11.11 -4.42 -28.91
CA LYS A 76 10.71 -3.59 -30.05
C LYS A 76 9.27 -3.05 -29.98
N LEU A 77 8.72 -2.89 -28.77
CA LEU A 77 7.46 -2.18 -28.62
C LEU A 77 7.66 -0.69 -28.92
N PRO A 78 6.61 0.00 -29.42
CA PRO A 78 6.71 1.43 -29.63
C PRO A 78 6.92 2.16 -28.29
N LYS A 79 7.64 3.29 -28.37
CA LYS A 79 8.25 3.93 -27.20
C LYS A 79 7.21 4.42 -26.20
N LEU A 80 6.11 4.99 -26.70
CA LEU A 80 5.07 5.58 -25.86
C LEU A 80 4.36 4.51 -25.03
N GLU A 81 4.01 3.39 -25.65
CA GLU A 81 3.37 2.24 -25.04
C GLU A 81 4.30 1.62 -23.98
N SER A 82 5.60 1.50 -24.29
CA SER A 82 6.60 0.98 -23.36
C SER A 82 6.73 1.86 -22.10
N ILE A 83 6.70 3.19 -22.27
CA ILE A 83 6.73 4.14 -21.15
C ILE A 83 5.43 4.02 -20.34
N MET A 84 4.26 4.05 -20.99
CA MET A 84 2.97 3.99 -20.30
C MET A 84 2.80 2.69 -19.51
N ILE A 85 3.06 1.54 -20.13
CA ILE A 85 2.97 0.23 -19.47
C ILE A 85 3.98 0.16 -18.32
N GLY A 86 5.23 0.59 -18.54
CA GLY A 86 6.24 0.65 -17.49
C GLY A 86 5.78 1.48 -16.28
N CYS A 87 5.24 2.67 -16.52
CA CYS A 87 4.69 3.53 -15.46
C CYS A 87 3.55 2.85 -14.70
N PHE A 88 2.58 2.24 -15.39
CA PHE A 88 1.46 1.56 -14.72
C PHE A 88 1.94 0.39 -13.85
N VAL A 89 2.83 -0.46 -14.37
CA VAL A 89 3.39 -1.58 -13.61
C VAL A 89 4.19 -1.06 -12.41
N GLY A 90 5.02 -0.03 -12.60
CA GLY A 90 5.78 0.58 -11.52
C GLY A 90 4.89 1.17 -10.43
N CYS A 91 3.80 1.86 -10.79
CA CYS A 91 2.81 2.37 -9.82
C CYS A 91 2.15 1.22 -9.05
N ALA A 92 1.74 0.15 -9.73
CA ALA A 92 1.12 -1.01 -9.10
C ALA A 92 2.09 -1.73 -8.15
N VAL A 93 3.35 -1.90 -8.54
CA VAL A 93 4.38 -2.48 -7.65
C VAL A 93 4.68 -1.57 -6.48
N GLY A 94 4.84 -0.26 -6.72
CA GLY A 94 5.03 0.71 -5.65
C GLY A 94 3.90 0.64 -4.61
N ALA A 95 2.65 0.59 -5.06
CA ALA A 95 1.50 0.42 -4.19
C ALA A 95 1.52 -0.95 -3.48
N ALA A 96 1.83 -2.03 -4.19
CA ALA A 96 1.91 -3.38 -3.65
C ALA A 96 3.07 -3.60 -2.65
N LEU A 97 4.11 -2.76 -2.68
CA LEU A 97 5.19 -2.80 -1.69
C LEU A 97 4.70 -2.42 -0.29
N TYR A 98 3.62 -1.63 -0.16
CA TYR A 98 3.05 -1.32 1.14
C TYR A 98 2.60 -2.60 1.89
N PRO A 99 1.65 -3.40 1.36
CA PRO A 99 1.32 -4.68 1.98
C PRO A 99 2.47 -5.69 1.91
N GLY A 100 3.29 -5.66 0.85
CA GLY A 100 4.44 -6.56 0.70
C GLY A 100 5.41 -6.50 1.86
N LEU A 101 5.82 -5.28 2.26
CA LEU A 101 6.71 -5.11 3.42
C LEU A 101 6.03 -5.50 4.73
N LEU A 102 4.73 -5.22 4.89
CA LEU A 102 3.97 -5.68 6.07
C LEU A 102 4.01 -7.21 6.19
N ARG A 103 3.83 -7.95 5.09
CA ARG A 103 3.87 -9.42 5.12
C ARG A 103 5.27 -9.97 5.31
N ILE A 104 6.30 -9.34 4.72
CA ILE A 104 7.70 -9.74 5.00
C ILE A 104 8.03 -9.53 6.48
N ASN A 105 7.60 -8.41 7.07
CA ASN A 105 7.80 -8.15 8.50
C ASN A 105 7.07 -9.20 9.35
N GLN A 106 5.82 -9.53 9.02
CA GLN A 106 5.07 -10.58 9.70
C GLN A 106 5.72 -11.98 9.56
N LEU A 107 6.22 -12.33 8.38
CA LEU A 107 6.88 -13.62 8.14
C LEU A 107 8.22 -13.76 8.87
N THR A 108 8.86 -12.64 9.21
CA THR A 108 10.16 -12.60 9.91
C THR A 108 10.02 -12.31 11.40
N ASP A 109 8.78 -12.22 11.91
CA ASP A 109 8.49 -12.03 13.33
C ASP A 109 8.71 -13.35 14.10
N THR A 110 9.56 -13.29 15.12
CA THR A 110 9.85 -14.42 16.03
C THR A 110 9.17 -14.30 17.38
N THR A 111 8.56 -13.14 17.67
CA THR A 111 7.94 -12.81 18.96
C THR A 111 6.42 -12.87 18.93
N CYS A 112 5.83 -12.94 17.73
CA CYS A 112 4.39 -12.88 17.50
C CYS A 112 3.76 -11.56 17.95
N LEU A 113 2.43 -11.47 17.82
CA LEU A 113 1.65 -10.35 18.36
C LEU A 113 1.75 -10.33 19.89
N GLN A 114 2.11 -9.16 20.42
CA GLN A 114 2.22 -8.88 21.84
C GLN A 114 1.27 -7.73 22.22
N THR A 115 0.67 -7.84 23.40
CA THR A 115 -0.24 -6.82 23.92
C THR A 115 0.53 -5.86 24.82
N TYR A 116 0.39 -4.57 24.56
CA TYR A 116 1.02 -3.49 25.31
C TYR A 116 -0.02 -2.48 25.78
N GLN A 117 0.21 -1.92 26.96
CA GLN A 117 -0.67 -0.90 27.53
C GLN A 117 -0.25 0.49 27.06
N TYR A 118 -1.21 1.22 26.53
CA TYR A 118 -1.07 2.58 26.03
C TYR A 118 -2.00 3.55 26.77
N VAL A 119 -1.56 4.79 26.96
CA VAL A 119 -2.32 5.84 27.64
C VAL A 119 -2.68 6.93 26.64
N LEU A 120 -3.96 7.27 26.56
CA LEU A 120 -4.46 8.33 25.71
C LEU A 120 -4.02 9.71 26.22
N GLN A 121 -3.40 10.49 25.34
CA GLN A 121 -2.89 11.83 25.63
C GLN A 121 -3.85 12.91 25.14
N LYS A 122 -3.61 14.17 25.53
CA LYS A 122 -4.45 15.33 25.16
C LYS A 122 -4.50 15.61 23.66
N ASP A 123 -3.46 15.23 22.94
CA ASP A 123 -3.34 15.34 21.47
C ASP A 123 -3.92 14.11 20.75
N TYR A 124 -4.66 13.25 21.48
CA TYR A 124 -5.20 11.97 21.02
C TYR A 124 -4.14 10.98 20.54
N ALA A 125 -2.88 11.21 20.90
CA ALA A 125 -1.83 10.23 20.74
C ALA A 125 -1.96 9.14 21.80
N LEU A 126 -1.66 7.91 21.43
CA LEU A 126 -1.49 6.82 22.38
C LEU A 126 0.01 6.65 22.65
N LYS A 127 0.41 6.86 23.91
CA LYS A 127 1.80 6.65 24.37
C LYS A 127 1.92 5.38 25.20
N PRO A 128 3.02 4.62 25.09
CA PRO A 128 3.21 3.42 25.90
C PRO A 128 3.25 3.78 27.39
N LEU A 129 2.61 2.96 28.22
CA LEU A 129 2.52 3.20 29.66
C LEU A 129 3.84 2.91 30.40
N LYS A 130 4.59 1.89 29.96
CA LYS A 130 5.79 1.37 30.65
C LYS A 130 7.03 1.30 29.79
N ASP A 131 6.90 0.91 28.52
CA ASP A 131 8.04 0.64 27.64
C ASP A 131 8.22 1.81 26.65
N GLU A 132 9.21 2.66 26.92
CA GLU A 132 9.54 3.82 26.09
C GLU A 132 10.16 3.47 24.73
N THR A 133 10.57 2.21 24.52
CA THR A 133 11.10 1.76 23.22
C THR A 133 10.00 1.55 22.19
N LEU A 134 8.74 1.48 22.63
CA LEU A 134 7.58 1.31 21.78
C LEU A 134 7.18 2.60 21.05
N PRO A 135 6.59 2.48 19.86
CA PRO A 135 6.18 3.64 19.08
C PRO A 135 5.02 4.39 19.76
N THR A 136 5.03 5.72 19.70
CA THR A 136 3.82 6.52 19.92
C THR A 136 2.89 6.37 18.71
N LEU A 137 1.61 6.15 18.95
CA LEU A 137 0.61 5.88 17.92
C LEU A 137 -0.27 7.11 17.69
N PHE A 138 -0.52 7.43 16.43
CA PHE A 138 -1.35 8.56 16.02
C PHE A 138 -2.39 8.11 14.99
N PHE A 139 -3.67 8.21 15.34
CA PHE A 139 -4.78 7.80 14.49
C PHE A 139 -5.49 9.03 13.90
N LYS A 140 -4.82 9.73 12.98
CA LYS A 140 -5.35 10.98 12.40
C LYS A 140 -6.72 10.82 11.75
N SER A 141 -6.97 9.68 11.11
CA SER A 141 -8.23 9.39 10.42
C SER A 141 -9.39 9.08 11.38
N ASP A 142 -9.08 8.72 12.63
CA ASP A 142 -10.06 8.27 13.63
C ASP A 142 -10.13 9.23 14.84
N LEU A 143 -9.67 10.47 14.69
CA LEU A 143 -9.64 11.47 15.77
C LEU A 143 -11.00 11.62 16.45
N ASP A 144 -12.07 11.65 15.65
CA ASP A 144 -13.43 11.72 16.15
C ASP A 144 -13.72 10.52 17.07
N SER A 145 -13.39 9.30 16.66
CA SER A 145 -13.56 8.09 17.49
C SER A 145 -12.80 8.18 18.80
N TRP A 146 -11.53 8.62 18.77
CA TRP A 146 -10.69 8.74 19.97
C TRP A 146 -11.09 9.87 20.91
N SER A 147 -11.78 10.90 20.41
CA SER A 147 -12.22 12.05 21.21
C SER A 147 -13.24 11.71 22.30
N HIS A 148 -13.90 10.56 22.20
CA HIS A 148 -14.92 10.12 23.15
C HIS A 148 -14.34 9.43 24.39
N PHE A 149 -13.10 8.93 24.31
CA PHE A 149 -12.46 8.27 25.45
C PHE A 149 -11.93 9.31 26.43
N GLU A 150 -11.97 8.98 27.71
CA GLU A 150 -11.41 9.84 28.75
C GLU A 150 -9.89 10.00 28.57
N LEU A 151 -9.41 11.24 28.65
CA LEU A 151 -7.98 11.48 28.63
C LEU A 151 -7.30 10.72 29.77
N LYS A 152 -6.13 10.13 29.49
CA LYS A 152 -5.40 9.20 30.38
C LYS A 152 -6.03 7.82 30.56
N SER A 153 -7.10 7.47 29.83
CA SER A 153 -7.58 6.10 29.76
C SER A 153 -6.49 5.16 29.24
N ILE A 154 -6.44 3.94 29.79
CA ILE A 154 -5.51 2.88 29.36
C ILE A 154 -6.20 2.00 28.32
N HIS A 155 -5.48 1.71 27.22
CA HIS A 155 -5.92 0.88 26.10
C HIS A 155 -4.92 -0.24 25.86
N ASP A 156 -5.42 -1.45 25.61
CA ASP A 156 -4.60 -2.59 25.23
C ASP A 156 -4.40 -2.60 23.71
N ILE A 157 -3.16 -2.40 23.28
CA ILE A 157 -2.79 -2.35 21.86
C ILE A 157 -1.93 -3.55 21.50
N GLN A 158 -2.32 -4.24 20.44
CA GLN A 158 -1.57 -5.38 19.95
C GLN A 158 -0.59 -4.93 18.86
N LEU A 159 0.69 -5.14 19.12
CA LEU A 159 1.79 -4.81 18.22
C LEU A 159 2.64 -6.03 17.92
N ARG A 160 3.30 -6.01 16.77
CA ARG A 160 4.42 -6.92 16.46
C ARG A 160 5.57 -6.18 15.81
N LYS A 161 6.76 -6.77 15.86
CA LYS A 161 7.97 -6.25 15.21
C LYS A 161 8.72 -7.40 14.54
N GLY A 162 8.76 -7.37 13.21
CA GLY A 162 9.50 -8.33 12.42
C GLY A 162 10.95 -7.93 12.15
N GLY A 163 11.58 -8.67 11.24
CA GLY A 163 12.98 -8.49 10.84
C GLY A 163 13.25 -7.19 10.07
N LEU A 164 12.22 -6.47 9.61
CA LEU A 164 12.37 -5.15 8.98
C LEU A 164 12.40 -4.00 10.01
N ALA A 165 12.42 -4.33 11.30
CA ALA A 165 12.62 -3.41 12.43
C ALA A 165 11.55 -2.31 12.61
N PHE A 166 10.42 -2.38 11.92
CA PHE A 166 9.27 -1.51 12.18
C PHE A 166 8.13 -2.26 12.88
N TYR A 167 7.31 -1.51 13.61
CA TYR A 167 6.15 -2.04 14.32
C TYR A 167 4.91 -2.06 13.43
N GLN A 168 4.16 -3.15 13.50
CA GLN A 168 2.82 -3.28 12.95
C GLN A 168 1.81 -3.31 14.08
N ILE A 169 0.64 -2.72 13.83
CA ILE A 169 -0.48 -2.68 14.75
C ILE A 169 -1.62 -3.53 14.20
N ASN A 170 -2.21 -4.36 15.06
CA ASN A 170 -3.46 -5.06 14.75
C ASN A 170 -4.64 -4.13 15.04
N MET A 171 -5.33 -3.69 13.99
CA MET A 171 -6.48 -2.80 14.11
C MET A 171 -7.78 -3.53 14.44
N ALA A 172 -7.80 -4.87 14.38
CA ALA A 172 -9.02 -5.65 14.59
C ALA A 172 -9.71 -5.37 15.94
N PRO A 173 -8.99 -5.35 17.08
CA PRO A 173 -9.58 -5.04 18.38
C PRO A 173 -10.06 -3.59 18.43
N ILE A 174 -9.27 -2.65 17.92
CA ILE A 174 -9.59 -1.22 17.89
C ILE A 174 -10.89 -0.97 17.14
N TYR A 175 -11.04 -1.56 15.94
CA TYR A 175 -12.27 -1.43 15.17
C TYR A 175 -13.46 -2.12 15.85
N ALA A 176 -13.25 -3.19 16.61
CA ALA A 176 -14.32 -3.84 17.37
C ALA A 176 -14.83 -2.92 18.48
N ASP A 177 -13.93 -2.30 19.25
CA ASP A 177 -14.27 -1.37 20.33
C ASP A 177 -15.00 -0.14 19.79
N MET A 178 -14.50 0.44 18.69
CA MET A 178 -15.17 1.57 18.02
C MET A 178 -16.57 1.21 17.54
N ARG A 179 -16.76 0.04 16.90
CA ARG A 179 -18.09 -0.41 16.45
C ARG A 179 -19.06 -0.59 17.62
N GLN A 180 -18.60 -1.16 18.73
CA GLN A 180 -19.43 -1.36 19.92
C GLN A 180 -19.87 -0.01 20.51
N TYR A 181 -18.96 0.95 20.58
CA TYR A 181 -19.27 2.31 21.02
C TYR A 181 -20.36 2.97 20.16
N PHE A 182 -20.19 3.01 18.84
CA PHE A 182 -21.18 3.64 17.94
C PHE A 182 -22.54 2.94 17.97
N LYS A 183 -22.56 1.62 18.17
CA LYS A 183 -23.81 0.87 18.34
C LYS A 183 -24.54 1.31 19.60
N ASN A 184 -23.83 1.52 20.71
CA ASN A 184 -24.42 1.95 21.97
C ASN A 184 -24.92 3.39 21.90
N ALA A 185 -24.14 4.31 21.31
CA ALA A 185 -24.50 5.72 21.17
C ALA A 185 -25.74 5.95 20.28
N ARG A 186 -26.00 5.07 19.31
CA ARG A 186 -27.21 5.14 18.47
C ARG A 186 -28.48 4.68 19.20
N ASN A 187 -28.33 3.86 20.24
CA ASN A 187 -29.47 3.25 20.96
C ASN A 187 -29.79 3.97 22.28
N SER A 188 -29.01 4.99 22.66
CA SER A 188 -29.22 5.87 23.82
C SER A 188 -29.92 7.15 23.40
#